data_AF-A0A7C4REK7-F1
#
_entry.id   AF-A0A7C4REK7-F1
#
_cell.length_a   1.000
_cell.length_b   1.000
_cell.length_c   1.000
_cell.angle_alpha   90.00
_cell.angle_beta   90.00
_cell.angle_gamma   90.00
#
_symmetry.space_group_name_H-M   'P 1'
#
loop_
_entity.id
_entity.type
_entity.pdbx_description
1 polymer ?
#
loop_
_entity_poly.entity_id
_entity_poly.type
_entity_poly.pdbx_seq_one_letter_code
_entity_poly.pdbx_strand_id
1 'polypeptide(L)'
;MEEVVCVVEDVRAAGWHTVNDTWAFNEYDVFFTDRRIIFAVVRCPADSWEAQASPKKSEVLDKVAKAGGVVDLMTGAGVRAGVEQLNIMYGSVKRWMEIKDERRKQFEGKTPEEILHLHPNSFDIPYENIKSVKLDKWSIFGTTLEIKASLAGEEKKFKLSIPKERFEDVREVVDKYILRDLANKKV
;
A
#
# COMPACT_ATOMS: atom_id res chain seq x y z
N MET A 1 1.32 -26.48 -8.70
CA MET A 1 1.74 -25.11 -9.04
C MET A 1 0.93 -24.20 -8.13
N GLU A 2 1.56 -23.29 -7.39
CA GLU A 2 0.83 -22.34 -6.52
C GLU A 2 0.10 -21.34 -7.43
N GLU A 3 -1.19 -21.09 -7.16
CA GLU A 3 -2.02 -20.23 -8.01
C GLU A 3 -2.46 -18.98 -7.25
N VAL A 4 -2.44 -17.83 -7.94
CA VAL A 4 -3.04 -16.60 -7.43
C VAL A 4 -4.56 -16.71 -7.56
N VAL A 5 -5.27 -16.60 -6.45
CA VAL A 5 -6.73 -16.73 -6.40
C VAL A 5 -7.44 -15.39 -6.25
N CYS A 6 -6.80 -14.38 -5.67
CA CYS A 6 -7.34 -13.04 -5.55
C CYS A 6 -6.23 -12.00 -5.45
N VAL A 7 -6.48 -10.80 -5.98
CA VAL A 7 -5.59 -9.65 -5.84
C VAL A 7 -6.37 -8.48 -5.28
N VAL A 8 -5.82 -7.86 -4.23
CA VAL A 8 -6.29 -6.60 -3.64
C VAL A 8 -5.19 -5.57 -3.84
N GLU A 9 -5.49 -4.60 -4.68
CA GLU A 9 -4.58 -3.53 -5.04
C GLU A 9 -4.52 -2.42 -3.97
N ASP A 10 -3.41 -1.67 -3.95
CA ASP A 10 -3.26 -0.42 -3.19
C ASP A 10 -3.46 -0.55 -1.69
N VAL A 11 -2.92 -1.63 -1.14
CA VAL A 11 -2.94 -1.87 0.28
C VAL A 11 -1.80 -1.13 0.95
N ARG A 12 -2.20 -0.20 1.82
CA ARG A 12 -1.31 0.39 2.82
C ARG A 12 -1.24 -0.53 4.03
N ALA A 13 -0.16 -1.29 4.16
CA ALA A 13 0.12 -1.99 5.40
C ALA A 13 0.47 -0.96 6.48
N ALA A 14 -0.48 -0.65 7.37
CA ALA A 14 -0.21 0.18 8.55
C ALA A 14 0.67 -0.62 9.53
N GLY A 15 1.99 -0.56 9.36
CA GLY A 15 2.96 -1.22 10.25
C GLY A 15 4.40 -0.78 9.98
N TRP A 16 5.00 -0.14 10.99
CA TRP A 16 6.32 0.55 11.03
C TRP A 16 6.44 1.71 10.02
N HIS A 17 6.46 2.94 10.56
CA HIS A 17 6.71 4.22 9.87
C HIS A 17 5.62 4.85 8.99
N THR A 18 4.33 4.57 9.21
CA THR A 18 3.30 5.51 8.69
C THR A 18 3.22 6.72 9.62
N VAL A 19 4.18 7.64 9.48
CA VAL A 19 3.96 9.03 9.90
C VAL A 19 2.84 9.52 9.00
N ASN A 20 1.65 9.75 9.57
CA ASN A 20 0.39 10.07 8.86
C ASN A 20 0.44 11.31 7.94
N ASP A 21 1.58 11.96 7.80
CA ASP A 21 1.78 13.22 7.08
C ASP A 21 2.94 13.17 6.07
N THR A 22 3.53 11.99 5.82
CA THR A 22 4.57 11.82 4.78
C THR A 22 4.09 10.89 3.66
N TRP A 23 4.54 11.15 2.44
CA TRP A 23 4.31 10.30 1.27
C TRP A 23 5.17 9.03 1.29
N ALA A 24 6.12 8.93 2.24
CA ALA A 24 7.09 7.86 2.35
C ALA A 24 6.54 6.63 3.09
N PHE A 25 5.63 5.88 2.46
CA PHE A 25 5.20 4.56 2.92
C PHE A 25 5.32 3.52 1.80
N ASN A 26 5.50 2.25 2.17
CA ASN A 26 5.37 1.16 1.22
C ASN A 26 3.90 0.96 0.86
N GLU A 27 3.60 0.85 -0.43
CA GLU A 27 2.30 0.44 -0.95
C GLU A 27 2.46 -0.95 -1.56
N TYR A 28 1.48 -1.82 -1.29
CA TYR A 28 1.51 -3.21 -1.70
C TYR A 28 0.28 -3.56 -2.53
N ASP A 29 0.47 -4.39 -3.55
CA ASP A 29 -0.62 -5.22 -4.06
C ASP A 29 -0.56 -6.56 -3.32
N VAL A 30 -1.70 -7.02 -2.84
CA VAL A 30 -1.82 -8.21 -1.99
C VAL A 30 -2.40 -9.35 -2.81
N PHE A 31 -1.60 -10.40 -2.97
CA PHE A 31 -1.96 -11.60 -3.72
C PHE A 31 -2.29 -12.71 -2.73
N PHE A 32 -3.51 -13.21 -2.80
CA PHE A 32 -3.91 -14.42 -2.10
C PHE A 32 -3.62 -15.61 -2.98
N THR A 33 -3.03 -16.66 -2.41
CA THR A 33 -2.79 -17.93 -3.10
C THR A 33 -3.57 -19.06 -2.43
N ASP A 34 -3.32 -20.31 -2.79
CA ASP A 34 -3.87 -21.47 -2.07
C ASP A 34 -3.10 -21.79 -0.77
N ARG A 35 -1.99 -21.09 -0.48
CA ARG A 35 -1.06 -21.42 0.62
C ARG A 35 -0.71 -20.26 1.54
N ARG A 36 -0.74 -19.03 1.02
CA ARG A 36 -0.20 -17.86 1.71
C ARG A 36 -0.81 -16.57 1.16
N ILE A 37 -0.44 -15.47 1.79
CA ILE A 37 -0.73 -14.11 1.34
C ILE A 37 0.60 -13.46 0.99
N ILE A 38 0.74 -12.92 -0.23
CA ILE A 38 1.93 -12.20 -0.66
C ILE A 38 1.62 -10.71 -0.67
N PHE A 39 2.49 -9.95 -0.02
CA PHE A 39 2.50 -8.49 -0.06
C PHE A 39 3.60 -8.06 -1.03
N ALA A 40 3.21 -7.81 -2.28
CA ALA A 40 4.14 -7.40 -3.33
C ALA A 40 4.27 -5.88 -3.34
N VAL A 41 5.50 -5.38 -3.22
CA VAL A 41 5.75 -3.93 -3.22
C VAL A 41 5.42 -3.36 -4.60
N VAL A 42 4.43 -2.48 -4.67
CA VAL A 42 4.18 -1.63 -5.84
C VAL A 42 4.81 -0.26 -5.67
N ARG A 43 5.05 0.15 -4.43
CA ARG A 43 5.73 1.41 -4.13
C ARG A 43 6.56 1.34 -2.87
N CYS A 44 7.74 1.96 -2.89
CA CYS A 44 8.64 2.08 -1.76
C CYS A 44 9.23 3.50 -1.71
N PRO A 45 9.45 4.08 -0.53
CA PRO A 45 10.16 5.36 -0.41
C PRO A 45 11.58 5.33 -0.99
N ALA A 46 12.19 4.14 -1.09
CA ALA A 46 13.49 3.95 -1.72
C ALA A 46 13.50 4.29 -3.22
N ASP A 47 12.35 4.31 -3.89
CA ASP A 47 12.26 4.36 -5.36
C ASP A 47 12.49 5.75 -5.96
N SER A 48 12.46 6.79 -5.13
CA SER A 48 12.71 8.14 -5.57
C SER A 48 13.30 8.94 -4.42
N TRP A 49 14.42 9.61 -4.67
CA TRP A 49 14.99 10.54 -3.70
C TRP A 49 14.00 11.68 -3.38
N GLU A 50 13.10 12.00 -4.31
CA GLU A 50 12.01 12.96 -4.15
C GLU A 50 10.94 12.52 -3.13
N ALA A 51 10.64 11.23 -3.02
CA ALA A 51 9.79 10.69 -1.94
C ALA A 51 10.42 10.85 -0.57
N GLN A 52 11.74 10.64 -0.52
CA GLN A 52 12.51 10.73 0.72
C GLN A 52 12.66 12.19 1.15
N ALA A 53 12.75 13.10 0.18
CA ALA A 53 12.84 14.54 0.38
C ALA A 53 11.48 15.22 0.62
N SER A 54 10.35 14.49 0.52
CA SER A 54 9.02 15.10 0.52
C SER A 54 8.73 15.86 1.83
N PRO A 55 8.45 17.18 1.76
CA PRO A 55 7.90 17.93 2.90
C PRO A 55 6.53 17.35 3.30
N LYS A 56 6.09 17.61 4.53
CA LYS A 56 4.81 17.09 5.02
C LYS A 56 3.67 17.47 4.08
N LYS A 57 2.71 16.57 3.84
CA LYS A 57 1.56 16.84 2.97
C LYS A 57 0.83 18.12 3.42
N SER A 58 0.75 18.33 4.74
CA SER A 58 0.23 19.55 5.36
C SER A 58 1.02 20.82 5.00
N GLU A 59 2.35 20.79 5.03
CA GLU A 59 3.23 21.93 4.68
C GLU A 59 3.06 22.35 3.22
N VAL A 60 2.83 21.39 2.33
CA VAL A 60 2.61 21.68 0.91
C VAL A 60 1.24 22.28 0.67
N LEU A 61 0.19 21.70 1.25
CA LEU A 61 -1.17 22.26 1.14
C LEU A 61 -1.25 23.66 1.72
N ASP A 62 -0.55 23.93 2.83
CA ASP A 62 -0.46 25.25 3.44
C ASP A 62 0.29 26.26 2.55
N LYS A 63 1.42 25.87 1.93
CA LYS A 63 2.13 26.71 0.96
C LYS A 63 1.30 27.02 -0.29
N VAL A 64 0.56 26.04 -0.82
CA VAL A 64 -0.32 26.23 -1.99
C VAL A 64 -1.51 27.12 -1.63
N ALA A 65 -2.11 26.94 -0.45
CA ALA A 65 -3.17 27.80 0.04
C ALA A 65 -2.67 29.25 0.23
N LYS A 66 -1.46 29.44 0.76
CA LYS A 66 -0.81 30.75 0.90
C LYS A 66 -0.41 31.38 -0.44
N ALA A 67 -0.02 30.58 -1.42
CA ALA A 67 0.25 31.06 -2.79
C ALA A 67 -1.03 31.43 -3.55
N GLY A 68 -2.16 30.76 -3.25
CA GLY A 68 -3.48 31.07 -3.79
C GLY A 68 -4.20 32.23 -3.08
N GLY A 69 -3.79 32.57 -1.86
CA GLY A 69 -4.27 33.69 -1.06
C GLY A 69 -3.29 34.87 -1.08
N VAL A 70 -3.35 35.68 -2.15
CA VAL A 70 -2.91 37.09 -2.26
C VAL A 70 -2.08 37.64 -1.09
N VAL A 71 -0.76 37.86 -1.29
CA VAL A 71 -0.01 39.11 -0.89
C VAL A 71 1.35 39.21 -1.61
N ASP A 72 2.03 38.13 -2.01
CA ASP A 72 3.44 38.20 -2.49
C ASP A 72 3.64 38.46 -4.00
N LEU A 73 2.63 39.08 -4.65
CA LEU A 73 2.59 39.38 -6.08
C LEU A 73 3.49 40.56 -6.50
N MET A 74 4.19 41.23 -5.57
CA MET A 74 4.92 42.46 -5.87
C MET A 74 6.43 42.30 -6.17
N THR A 75 7.05 41.13 -5.98
CA THR A 75 8.50 40.97 -6.23
C THR A 75 8.86 39.97 -7.32
N GLY A 76 7.90 39.21 -7.88
CA GLY A 76 8.12 38.25 -8.97
C GLY A 76 9.07 37.06 -8.67
N ALA A 77 9.77 37.09 -7.54
CA ALA A 77 10.67 36.04 -7.07
C ALA A 77 9.92 34.97 -6.24
N GLY A 78 8.98 35.38 -5.38
CA GLY A 78 8.16 34.45 -4.58
C GLY A 78 7.27 33.54 -5.43
N VAL A 79 6.70 34.09 -6.52
CA VAL A 79 5.88 33.33 -7.49
C VAL A 79 6.73 32.28 -8.24
N ARG A 80 7.97 32.62 -8.63
CA ARG A 80 8.85 31.69 -9.34
C ARG A 80 9.30 30.52 -8.47
N ALA A 81 9.71 30.78 -7.23
CA ALA A 81 10.09 29.73 -6.28
C ALA A 81 8.91 28.81 -5.93
N GLY A 82 7.70 29.36 -5.81
CA GLY A 82 6.47 28.58 -5.59
C GLY A 82 6.10 27.69 -6.78
N VAL A 83 6.20 28.21 -8.01
CA VAL A 83 5.96 27.44 -9.25
C VAL A 83 7.01 26.35 -9.45
N GLU A 84 8.28 26.62 -9.13
CA GLU A 84 9.36 25.64 -9.22
C GLU A 84 9.20 24.50 -8.21
N GLN A 85 8.84 24.79 -6.95
CA GLN A 85 8.50 23.76 -5.96
C GLN A 85 7.29 22.92 -6.38
N LEU A 86 6.25 23.54 -6.95
CA LEU A 86 5.10 22.83 -7.49
C LEU A 86 5.49 21.92 -8.65
N ASN A 87 6.28 22.40 -9.61
CA ASN A 87 6.72 21.60 -10.76
C ASN A 87 7.59 20.41 -10.36
N ILE A 88 8.51 20.62 -9.40
CA ILE A 88 9.30 19.51 -8.82
C ILE A 88 8.36 18.48 -8.22
N MET A 89 7.42 18.90 -7.37
CA MET A 89 6.47 17.98 -6.76
C MET A 89 5.56 17.27 -7.78
N TYR A 90 5.03 17.98 -8.78
CA TYR A 90 4.22 17.37 -9.84
C TYR A 90 5.05 16.36 -10.63
N GLY A 91 6.32 16.66 -10.91
CA GLY A 91 7.27 15.72 -11.50
C GLY A 91 7.47 14.48 -10.63
N SER A 92 7.67 14.67 -9.32
CA SER A 92 7.82 13.59 -8.34
C SER A 92 6.57 12.72 -8.24
N VAL A 93 5.38 13.32 -8.15
CA VAL A 93 4.09 12.61 -8.10
C VAL A 93 3.83 11.85 -9.40
N LYS A 94 4.13 12.46 -10.55
CA LYS A 94 4.01 11.79 -11.85
C LYS A 94 4.93 10.58 -11.93
N ARG A 95 6.22 10.74 -11.58
CA ARG A 95 7.17 9.64 -11.54
C ARG A 95 6.75 8.55 -10.55
N TRP A 96 6.16 8.95 -9.41
CA TRP A 96 5.56 8.05 -8.42
C TRP A 96 4.47 7.16 -8.98
N MET A 97 3.60 7.71 -9.83
CA MET A 97 2.55 6.95 -10.50
C MET A 97 3.12 6.04 -11.59
N GLU A 98 4.10 6.54 -12.37
CA GLU A 98 4.78 5.75 -13.39
C GLU A 98 5.48 4.51 -12.82
N ILE A 99 6.23 4.64 -11.71
CA ILE A 99 6.91 3.51 -11.06
C ILE A 99 5.92 2.44 -10.59
N LYS A 100 4.78 2.86 -10.04
CA LYS A 100 3.71 1.95 -9.62
C LYS A 100 3.17 1.17 -10.83
N ASP A 101 2.86 1.86 -11.92
CA ASP A 101 2.33 1.22 -13.14
C ASP A 101 3.37 0.30 -13.81
N GLU A 102 4.64 0.73 -13.85
CA GLU A 102 5.78 -0.05 -14.33
C GLU A 102 5.94 -1.36 -13.53
N ARG A 103 5.74 -1.34 -12.21
CA ARG A 103 5.80 -2.54 -11.38
C ARG A 103 4.60 -3.46 -11.53
N ARG A 104 3.39 -2.92 -11.61
CA ARG A 104 2.19 -3.75 -11.82
C ARG A 104 2.28 -4.57 -13.09
N LYS A 105 2.79 -3.97 -14.18
CA LYS A 105 3.06 -4.68 -15.43
C LYS A 105 4.05 -5.83 -15.27
N GLN A 106 4.99 -5.76 -14.32
CA GLN A 106 5.93 -6.84 -14.05
C GLN A 106 5.30 -8.04 -13.33
N PHE A 107 4.14 -7.87 -12.71
CA PHE A 107 3.40 -8.98 -12.06
C PHE A 107 2.62 -9.82 -13.06
N GLU A 108 2.32 -9.29 -14.25
CA GLU A 108 1.50 -9.97 -15.25
C GLU A 108 2.14 -11.28 -15.70
N GLY A 109 1.40 -12.38 -15.57
CA GLY A 109 1.85 -13.72 -15.95
C GLY A 109 2.93 -14.33 -15.05
N LYS A 110 3.25 -13.72 -13.90
CA LYS A 110 4.25 -14.22 -12.95
C LYS A 110 3.66 -15.19 -11.94
N THR A 111 4.47 -16.18 -11.53
CA THR A 111 4.13 -17.05 -10.41
C THR A 111 4.25 -16.32 -9.07
N PRO A 112 3.60 -16.81 -8.00
CA PRO A 112 3.78 -16.29 -6.65
C PRO A 112 5.25 -16.10 -6.23
N GLU A 113 6.12 -17.08 -6.52
CA GLU A 113 7.54 -16.98 -6.23
C GLU A 113 8.21 -15.89 -7.04
N GLU A 114 7.93 -15.79 -8.34
CA GLU A 114 8.50 -14.73 -9.18
C GLU A 114 8.09 -13.34 -8.67
N ILE A 115 6.82 -13.15 -8.30
CA ILE A 115 6.32 -11.89 -7.72
C ILE A 115 7.10 -11.51 -6.47
N LEU A 116 7.37 -12.48 -5.58
CA LEU A 116 8.13 -12.25 -4.35
C LEU A 116 9.58 -11.79 -4.63
N HIS A 117 10.20 -12.28 -5.71
CA HIS A 117 11.58 -11.96 -6.08
C HIS A 117 11.74 -10.63 -6.82
N LEU A 118 10.65 -10.00 -7.27
CA LEU A 118 10.72 -8.72 -7.98
C LEU A 118 11.17 -7.56 -7.08
N HIS A 119 11.01 -7.67 -5.76
CA HIS A 119 11.42 -6.63 -4.84
C HIS A 119 11.86 -7.19 -3.47
N PRO A 120 13.00 -6.77 -2.89
CA PRO A 120 13.53 -7.33 -1.65
C PRO A 120 12.66 -7.07 -0.42
N ASN A 121 11.82 -6.03 -0.46
CA ASN A 121 10.86 -5.72 0.60
C ASN A 121 9.47 -6.37 0.38
N SER A 122 9.28 -7.11 -0.71
CA SER A 122 8.11 -7.99 -0.83
C SER A 122 8.24 -9.13 0.18
N PHE A 123 7.14 -9.54 0.76
CA PHE A 123 7.13 -10.62 1.75
C PHE A 123 5.84 -11.42 1.66
N ASP A 124 5.85 -12.62 2.21
CA ASP A 124 4.67 -13.46 2.32
C ASP A 124 4.34 -13.82 3.76
N ILE A 125 3.08 -14.18 3.96
CA ILE A 125 2.53 -14.66 5.23
C ILE A 125 1.88 -16.02 4.94
N PRO A 126 2.58 -17.13 5.28
CA PRO A 126 1.96 -18.45 5.32
C PRO A 126 0.69 -18.45 6.16
N TYR A 127 -0.36 -19.17 5.74
CA TYR A 127 -1.62 -19.22 6.50
C TYR A 127 -1.44 -19.77 7.92
N GLU A 128 -0.47 -20.67 8.10
CA GLU A 128 -0.07 -21.17 9.40
C GLU A 128 0.44 -20.09 10.37
N ASN A 129 0.93 -18.96 9.86
CA ASN A 129 1.39 -17.84 10.66
C ASN A 129 0.29 -16.83 10.98
N ILE A 130 -0.90 -16.97 10.37
CA ILE A 130 -2.05 -16.14 10.66
C ILE A 130 -2.68 -16.59 11.99
N LYS A 131 -2.86 -15.65 12.92
CA LYS A 131 -3.48 -15.86 14.22
C LYS A 131 -4.95 -15.50 14.23
N SER A 132 -5.32 -14.46 13.49
CA SER A 132 -6.72 -14.06 13.34
C SER A 132 -6.91 -13.25 12.07
N VAL A 133 -8.12 -13.36 11.52
CA VAL A 133 -8.62 -12.55 10.42
C VAL A 133 -9.96 -11.97 10.81
N LYS A 134 -10.17 -10.70 10.49
CA LYS A 134 -11.45 -10.02 10.65
C LYS A 134 -11.80 -9.32 9.35
N LEU A 135 -12.96 -9.65 8.79
CA LEU A 135 -13.48 -9.02 7.59
C LEU A 135 -14.72 -8.21 7.98
N ASP A 136 -14.61 -6.87 7.94
CA ASP A 136 -15.66 -5.97 8.42
C ASP A 136 -16.39 -5.30 7.23
N LYS A 137 -17.67 -5.66 7.04
CA LYS A 137 -18.53 -5.13 5.98
C LYS A 137 -19.36 -3.92 6.47
N TRP A 138 -18.73 -2.77 6.81
CA TRP A 138 -19.25 -1.38 6.63
C TRP A 138 -18.53 -0.29 7.44
N SER A 139 -18.18 0.84 6.80
CA SER A 139 -18.93 2.13 6.86
C SER A 139 -18.55 3.00 5.64
N ILE A 140 -18.92 4.28 5.56
CA ILE A 140 -18.64 5.31 4.51
C ILE A 140 -17.20 5.35 3.92
N PHE A 141 -16.25 4.61 4.46
CA PHE A 141 -14.85 4.53 4.03
C PHE A 141 -14.45 3.19 3.38
N GLY A 142 -15.40 2.30 3.09
CA GLY A 142 -15.17 1.05 2.37
C GLY A 142 -15.09 -0.20 3.26
N THR A 143 -14.81 -1.34 2.64
CA THR A 143 -14.66 -2.63 3.33
C THR A 143 -13.21 -2.81 3.81
N THR A 144 -13.03 -3.45 4.97
CA THR A 144 -11.69 -3.68 5.52
C THR A 144 -11.45 -5.14 5.88
N LEU A 145 -10.26 -5.63 5.56
CA LEU A 145 -9.72 -6.90 6.04
C LEU A 145 -8.57 -6.64 7.01
N GLU A 146 -8.72 -7.09 8.25
CA GLU A 146 -7.66 -7.07 9.25
C GLU A 146 -7.06 -8.46 9.41
N ILE A 147 -5.73 -8.56 9.29
CA ILE A 147 -4.97 -9.80 9.46
C ILE A 147 -3.99 -9.60 10.61
N LYS A 148 -4.01 -10.47 11.62
CA LYS A 148 -2.93 -10.56 12.61
C LYS A 148 -2.13 -11.81 12.36
N ALA A 149 -0.82 -11.67 12.19
CA ALA A 149 0.07 -12.78 11.89
C ALA A 149 1.41 -12.66 12.62
N SER A 150 2.10 -13.79 12.79
CA SER A 150 3.47 -13.84 13.26
C SER A 150 4.42 -13.66 12.07
N LEU A 151 5.28 -12.65 12.10
CA LEU A 151 6.29 -12.41 11.07
C LEU A 151 7.64 -12.15 11.74
N ALA A 152 8.65 -12.95 11.40
CA ALA A 152 9.99 -12.88 12.01
C ALA A 152 9.99 -12.92 13.55
N GLY A 153 9.07 -13.70 14.15
CA GLY A 153 8.92 -13.84 15.60
C GLY A 153 8.10 -12.74 16.28
N GLU A 154 7.63 -11.73 15.54
CA GLU A 154 6.79 -10.65 16.08
C GLU A 154 5.34 -10.75 15.60
N GLU A 155 4.39 -10.39 16.46
CA GLU A 155 3.00 -10.25 16.04
C GLU A 155 2.79 -8.92 15.31
N LYS A 156 2.31 -8.99 14.07
CA LYS A 156 1.98 -7.83 13.25
C LYS A 156 0.51 -7.82 12.88
N LYS A 157 -0.06 -6.63 12.83
CA LYS A 157 -1.43 -6.37 12.38
C LYS A 157 -1.39 -5.63 11.04
N PHE A 158 -2.04 -6.19 10.05
CA PHE A 158 -2.24 -5.60 8.73
C PHE A 158 -3.70 -5.21 8.58
N LYS A 159 -3.96 -4.02 8.03
CA LYS A 159 -5.31 -3.51 7.77
C LYS A 159 -5.42 -3.14 6.30
N LEU A 160 -6.13 -3.95 5.53
CA LEU A 160 -6.28 -3.82 4.09
C LEU A 160 -7.63 -3.18 3.79
N SER A 161 -7.65 -2.11 3.00
CA SER A 161 -8.89 -1.61 2.42
C SER A 161 -9.21 -2.45 1.18
N ILE A 162 -10.43 -2.97 1.10
CA ILE A 162 -10.88 -3.82 -0.01
C ILE A 162 -11.91 -3.02 -0.81
N PRO A 163 -11.73 -2.88 -2.14
CA PRO A 163 -12.76 -2.36 -3.02
C PRO A 163 -14.06 -3.14 -2.87
N LYS A 164 -15.20 -2.44 -2.86
CA LYS A 164 -16.51 -3.07 -2.59
C LYS A 164 -16.81 -4.20 -3.57
N GLU A 165 -16.38 -4.05 -4.82
CA GLU A 165 -16.57 -4.98 -5.92
C GLU A 165 -15.80 -6.30 -5.72
N ARG A 166 -14.72 -6.26 -4.94
CA ARG A 166 -13.83 -7.41 -4.66
C ARG A 166 -14.12 -8.08 -3.33
N PHE A 167 -15.09 -7.56 -2.57
CA PHE A 167 -15.38 -8.03 -1.23
C PHE A 167 -15.74 -9.52 -1.17
N GLU A 168 -16.65 -9.95 -2.05
CA GLU A 168 -17.14 -11.33 -2.03
C GLU A 168 -16.02 -12.30 -2.43
N ASP A 169 -15.20 -11.96 -3.44
CA ASP A 169 -14.01 -12.72 -3.83
C ASP A 169 -13.05 -12.89 -2.65
N VAL A 170 -12.74 -11.81 -1.92
CA VAL A 170 -11.83 -11.86 -0.77
C VAL A 170 -12.46 -12.66 0.37
N ARG A 171 -13.77 -12.53 0.61
CA ARG A 171 -14.47 -13.33 1.63
C ARG A 171 -14.36 -14.81 1.32
N GLU A 172 -14.63 -15.22 0.09
CA GLU A 172 -14.54 -16.63 -0.30
C GLU A 172 -13.15 -17.22 -0.08
N VAL A 173 -12.09 -16.47 -0.41
CA VAL A 173 -10.71 -16.88 -0.18
C VAL A 173 -10.39 -16.98 1.31
N VAL A 174 -10.77 -15.97 2.10
CA VAL A 174 -10.56 -15.96 3.55
C VAL A 174 -11.27 -17.13 4.22
N ASP A 175 -12.52 -17.39 3.86
CA ASP A 175 -13.33 -18.47 4.41
C ASP A 175 -12.73 -19.84 4.03
N LYS A 176 -12.36 -20.02 2.76
CA LYS A 176 -11.88 -21.29 2.21
C LYS A 176 -10.52 -21.69 2.77
N TYR A 177 -9.58 -20.76 2.85
CA TYR A 177 -8.18 -21.06 3.12
C TYR A 177 -7.71 -20.65 4.52
N ILE A 178 -8.26 -19.58 5.10
CA ILE A 178 -7.72 -19.04 6.35
C ILE A 178 -8.58 -19.47 7.56
N LEU A 179 -9.89 -19.26 7.49
CA LEU A 179 -10.78 -19.58 8.62
C LEU A 179 -10.86 -21.09 8.89
N ARG A 180 -10.81 -21.91 7.82
CA ARG A 180 -10.75 -23.36 7.93
C ARG A 180 -9.53 -23.84 8.72
N ASP A 181 -8.35 -23.30 8.41
CA ASP A 181 -7.10 -23.65 9.10
C ASP A 181 -7.09 -23.15 10.55
N LEU A 182 -7.63 -21.96 10.80
CA LEU A 182 -7.78 -21.43 12.15
C LEU A 182 -8.72 -22.27 13.03
N ALA A 183 -9.78 -22.84 12.44
CA ALA A 183 -10.69 -23.74 13.15
C ALA A 183 -10.00 -25.06 13.53
N ASN A 184 -9.20 -25.63 12.63
CA ASN A 184 -8.48 -26.89 12.86
C ASN A 184 -7.42 -26.78 13.97
N LYS A 185 -6.86 -25.60 14.22
CA LYS A 185 -5.85 -25.35 15.28
C LYS A 185 -6.41 -25.23 16.69
N LYS A 186 -7.74 -25.09 16.84
CA LYS A 186 -8.40 -24.94 18.15
C LYS A 186 -8.80 -26.28 18.78
N VAL A 187 -8.47 -27.40 18.12
CA VAL A 187 -8.63 -28.78 18.60
C VAL A 187 -7.30 -29.25 19.18
#